data_AF-A0A9P8UUY2-F1
#
_entry.id   AF-A0A9P8UUY2-F1
#
_cell.length_a   1.000
_cell.length_b   1.000
_cell.length_c   1.000
_cell.angle_alpha   90.00
_cell.angle_beta   90.00
_cell.angle_gamma   90.00
#
_symmetry.space_group_name_H-M   'P 1'
#
loop_
_entity.id
_entity.type
_entity.pdbx_description
1 polymer ?
#
loop_
_entity_poly.entity_id
_entity_poly.type
_entity_poly.pdbx_seq_one_letter_code
_entity_poly.pdbx_strand_id
1 'polypeptide(L)'
;MSSTRTLPELAQVISTQANLISNTYNDAGIQQPSLGYGTTHYGGPYAPALEDSRAQLLEAVDELRALIVGPAGHIFFMSFMGPAWTATLHVLYKFEIAKHVPLNSSISYADLADRCGLSEPRARRYVRSAISFRVFQESRPGRVQHNAASAILATSTLHDWIGMATEELAPAALKVAESMLRFPKEDRPAESAFAIANGSNGDKDLFDIVNDQPERMARLANAMEWSMRVPGMEPPYTVDHLGWGTGKGLDPTWCPRVVVDVGGGTGVLSKAMLHAYPNIEKLIVEDLPEVVTQAVAHDPDDFGGRLEYHGYNFFTEQTIKNADVYIWRCVFHDWPDSYATRILRSQIPALKPGARMIFLERCLEPPKPLGHVSDQFAMSCDIMMQMCANAKERSRDDWVALLAAADERFEIESISIPPHSALSIINVLWRGDETSDDAKPPEASSPFYSGSDVARSDSVSTFEPDSSSESESNCSHKRAKMLQPEDTSNGTLNGTQTRLATEYDHLTKETGGYTGGNNASFYNRGSTSLRNHKIAGNSSNSFLY
;
A
#
# COMPACT_ATOMS: atom_id res chain seq x y z
N MET A 1 -9.44 -1.95 -30.53
CA MET A 1 -8.31 -1.06 -30.15
C MET A 1 -8.81 -0.21 -28.99
N SER A 2 -8.04 -0.05 -27.92
CA SER A 2 -8.43 0.90 -26.85
C SER A 2 -8.37 2.31 -27.42
N SER A 3 -9.40 3.11 -27.14
CA SER A 3 -9.45 4.52 -27.55
C SER A 3 -8.73 5.37 -26.50
N THR A 4 -7.40 5.47 -26.62
CA THR A 4 -6.59 6.40 -25.82
C THR A 4 -7.15 7.82 -25.95
N ARG A 5 -7.29 8.53 -24.83
CA ARG A 5 -7.92 9.87 -24.82
C ARG A 5 -6.94 10.90 -25.38
N THR A 6 -7.45 11.87 -26.13
CA THR A 6 -6.64 12.98 -26.64
C THR A 6 -6.32 13.99 -25.53
N LEU A 7 -5.26 14.79 -25.71
CA LEU A 7 -4.88 15.82 -24.73
C LEU A 7 -6.02 16.81 -24.39
N PRO A 8 -6.85 17.29 -25.35
CA PRO A 8 -8.00 18.13 -25.03
C PRO A 8 -9.10 17.40 -24.24
N GLU A 9 -9.38 16.13 -24.54
CA GLU A 9 -10.36 15.33 -23.79
C GLU A 9 -9.90 15.12 -22.34
N LEU A 10 -8.61 14.80 -22.13
CA LEU A 10 -8.02 14.67 -20.80
C LEU A 10 -8.05 16.00 -20.03
N ALA A 11 -7.72 17.12 -20.68
CA ALA A 11 -7.83 18.44 -20.06
C ALA A 11 -9.28 18.78 -19.67
N GLN A 12 -10.26 18.39 -20.48
CA GLN A 12 -11.67 18.55 -20.15
C GLN A 12 -12.10 17.67 -18.97
N VAL A 13 -11.69 16.39 -18.92
CA VAL A 13 -11.97 15.50 -17.77
C VAL A 13 -11.35 16.07 -16.49
N ILE A 14 -10.08 16.48 -16.52
CA ILE A 14 -9.39 17.07 -15.37
C ILE A 14 -10.13 18.32 -14.86
N SER A 15 -10.52 19.22 -15.77
CA SER A 15 -11.27 20.43 -15.43
C SER A 15 -12.64 20.09 -14.82
N THR A 16 -13.41 19.21 -15.46
CA THR A 16 -14.74 18.81 -14.98
C THR A 16 -14.65 18.17 -13.59
N GLN A 17 -13.76 17.19 -13.40
CA GLN A 17 -13.67 16.46 -12.13
C GLN A 17 -13.09 17.31 -11.00
N ALA A 18 -12.09 18.16 -11.26
CA ALA A 18 -11.57 19.08 -10.25
C ALA A 18 -12.65 20.08 -9.76
N ASN A 19 -13.47 20.60 -10.67
CA ASN A 19 -14.59 21.47 -10.30
C ASN A 19 -15.68 20.73 -9.53
N LEU A 20 -16.02 19.49 -9.93
CA LEU A 20 -17.00 18.66 -9.22
C LEU A 20 -16.55 18.37 -7.78
N ILE A 21 -15.32 17.90 -7.59
CA ILE A 21 -14.72 17.66 -6.26
C ILE A 21 -14.76 18.93 -5.41
N SER A 22 -14.31 20.06 -5.96
CA SER A 22 -14.31 21.36 -5.26
C SER A 22 -15.73 21.74 -4.81
N ASN A 23 -16.73 21.62 -5.68
CA ASN A 23 -18.12 21.95 -5.36
C ASN A 23 -18.67 21.02 -4.28
N THR A 24 -18.51 19.70 -4.41
CA THR A 24 -18.98 18.73 -3.40
C THR A 24 -18.35 18.97 -2.03
N TYR A 25 -17.06 19.34 -1.97
CA TYR A 25 -16.41 19.69 -0.70
C TYR A 25 -17.04 20.95 -0.08
N ASN A 26 -17.31 21.99 -0.87
CA ASN A 26 -17.97 23.21 -0.40
C ASN A 26 -19.40 22.93 0.10
N ASP A 27 -20.19 22.18 -0.68
CA ASP A 27 -21.59 21.84 -0.37
C ASP A 27 -21.70 20.98 0.90
N ALA A 28 -20.72 20.10 1.15
CA ALA A 28 -20.64 19.28 2.35
C ALA A 28 -19.96 19.97 3.55
N GLY A 29 -19.45 21.21 3.40
CA GLY A 29 -18.71 21.92 4.44
C GLY A 29 -17.34 21.30 4.78
N ILE A 30 -16.77 20.48 3.88
CA ILE A 30 -15.49 19.81 4.04
C ILE A 30 -14.35 20.79 3.68
N GLN A 31 -13.27 20.79 4.47
CA GLN A 31 -12.09 21.61 4.17
C GLN A 31 -11.48 21.21 2.81
N GLN A 32 -11.29 22.19 1.93
CA GLN A 32 -10.63 21.99 0.63
C GLN A 32 -9.20 21.40 0.80
N PRO A 33 -8.77 20.47 -0.08
CA PRO A 33 -7.42 19.92 -0.02
C PRO A 33 -6.36 21.02 -0.18
N SER A 34 -5.31 20.95 0.63
CA SER A 34 -4.21 21.91 0.58
C SER A 34 -2.91 21.26 1.04
N LEU A 35 -1.79 21.74 0.51
CA LEU A 35 -0.46 21.37 0.99
C LEU A 35 -0.07 22.12 2.27
N GLY A 36 -0.85 23.12 2.70
CA GLY A 36 -0.56 23.96 3.87
C GLY A 36 -0.51 23.17 5.18
N TYR A 37 0.36 23.59 6.11
CA TYR A 37 0.37 23.01 7.46
C TYR A 37 -0.99 23.22 8.16
N GLY A 38 -1.46 22.20 8.86
CA GLY A 38 -2.75 22.22 9.57
C GLY A 38 -3.96 21.79 8.74
N THR A 39 -3.80 21.46 7.45
CA THR A 39 -4.84 20.75 6.69
C THR A 39 -5.00 19.32 7.23
N THR A 40 -6.21 18.99 7.66
CA THR A 40 -6.54 17.64 8.16
C THR A 40 -6.86 16.69 7.01
N HIS A 41 -6.36 15.46 7.07
CA HIS A 41 -6.87 14.37 6.22
C HIS A 41 -8.29 14.01 6.68
N TYR A 42 -9.20 13.78 5.74
CA TYR A 42 -10.51 13.20 6.04
C TYR A 42 -10.32 11.69 6.26
N GLY A 43 -10.50 11.21 7.50
CA GLY A 43 -10.10 9.86 7.91
C GLY A 43 -11.12 8.75 7.64
N GLY A 44 -11.89 8.83 6.55
CA GLY A 44 -12.92 7.85 6.21
C GLY A 44 -13.29 7.89 4.73
N PRO A 45 -14.17 6.98 4.26
CA PRO A 45 -14.61 6.95 2.87
C PRO A 45 -15.41 8.19 2.51
N TYR A 46 -15.11 8.83 1.37
CA TYR A 46 -15.96 9.89 0.86
C TYR A 46 -17.27 9.30 0.28
N ALA A 47 -18.28 10.15 0.02
CA ALA A 47 -19.47 9.73 -0.70
C ALA A 47 -19.09 9.12 -2.07
N PRO A 48 -19.72 8.02 -2.55
CA PRO A 48 -19.23 7.28 -3.73
C PRO A 48 -18.96 8.15 -4.97
N ALA A 49 -19.89 9.04 -5.32
CA ALA A 49 -19.72 9.95 -6.46
C ALA A 49 -18.49 10.87 -6.35
N LEU A 50 -18.04 11.18 -5.14
CA LEU A 50 -16.85 11.98 -4.87
C LEU A 50 -15.57 11.15 -5.04
N GLU A 51 -15.57 9.88 -4.63
CA GLU A 51 -14.48 8.94 -4.90
C GLU A 51 -14.38 8.59 -6.39
N ASP A 52 -15.50 8.38 -7.08
CA ASP A 52 -15.56 8.24 -8.55
C ASP A 52 -14.89 9.42 -9.25
N SER A 53 -15.22 10.64 -8.80
CA SER A 53 -14.64 11.88 -9.34
C SER A 53 -13.13 11.96 -9.08
N ARG A 54 -12.68 11.56 -7.88
CA ARG A 54 -11.26 11.52 -7.49
C ARG A 54 -10.49 10.49 -8.31
N ALA A 55 -11.01 9.29 -8.48
CA ALA A 55 -10.40 8.22 -9.28
C ALA A 55 -10.27 8.64 -10.75
N GLN A 56 -11.34 9.19 -11.35
CA GLN A 56 -11.31 9.70 -12.73
C GLN A 56 -10.31 10.85 -12.93
N LEU A 57 -10.19 11.75 -11.94
CA LEU A 57 -9.22 12.83 -11.97
C LEU A 57 -7.77 12.30 -11.92
N LEU A 58 -7.47 11.36 -11.02
CA LEU A 58 -6.14 10.76 -10.88
C LEU A 58 -5.72 10.01 -12.16
N GLU A 59 -6.61 9.19 -12.71
CA GLU A 59 -6.39 8.46 -13.96
C GLU A 59 -6.12 9.41 -15.14
N ALA A 60 -6.91 10.48 -15.26
CA ALA A 60 -6.72 11.46 -16.33
C ALA A 60 -5.41 12.27 -16.18
N VAL A 61 -4.97 12.54 -14.95
CA VAL A 61 -3.69 13.20 -14.68
C VAL A 61 -2.51 12.28 -15.02
N ASP A 62 -2.59 10.98 -14.74
CA ASP A 62 -1.53 10.03 -15.08
C ASP A 62 -1.43 9.81 -16.60
N GLU A 63 -2.56 9.55 -17.29
CA GLU A 63 -2.57 9.41 -18.76
C GLU A 63 -2.04 10.69 -19.44
N LEU A 64 -2.47 11.87 -18.99
CA LEU A 64 -1.98 13.14 -19.54
C LEU A 64 -0.47 13.32 -19.33
N ARG A 65 0.05 12.95 -18.15
CA ARG A 65 1.48 12.99 -17.85
C ARG A 65 2.25 12.01 -18.74
N ALA A 66 1.77 10.78 -18.91
CA ALA A 66 2.40 9.77 -19.75
C ALA A 66 2.46 10.21 -21.22
N LEU A 67 1.37 10.77 -21.75
CA LEU A 67 1.31 11.28 -23.13
C LEU A 67 2.21 12.50 -23.36
N ILE A 68 2.25 13.47 -22.44
CA ILE A 68 3.10 14.67 -22.58
C ILE A 68 4.58 14.34 -22.50
N VAL A 69 4.98 13.45 -21.59
CA VAL A 69 6.38 13.03 -21.44
C VAL A 69 6.83 12.12 -22.60
N GLY A 70 5.90 11.38 -23.20
CA GLY A 70 6.15 10.42 -24.26
C GLY A 70 6.83 9.13 -23.78
N PRO A 71 6.80 8.05 -24.57
CA PRO A 71 7.17 6.71 -24.12
C PRO A 71 8.64 6.61 -23.65
N ALA A 72 9.57 7.21 -24.40
CA ALA A 72 10.99 7.19 -24.05
C ALA A 72 11.27 7.98 -22.76
N GLY A 73 10.66 9.15 -22.60
CA GLY A 73 10.80 9.96 -21.38
C GLY A 73 10.16 9.27 -20.17
N HIS A 74 9.01 8.61 -20.35
CA HIS A 74 8.27 7.94 -19.27
C HIS A 74 9.12 6.81 -18.66
N ILE A 75 9.65 5.92 -19.50
CA ILE A 75 10.54 4.82 -19.08
C ILE A 75 11.85 5.37 -18.49
N PHE A 76 12.44 6.39 -19.12
CA PHE A 76 13.69 7.00 -18.63
C PHE A 76 13.51 7.62 -17.24
N PHE A 77 12.51 8.48 -17.03
CA PHE A 77 12.33 9.13 -15.72
C PHE A 77 11.93 8.13 -14.63
N MET A 78 11.13 7.12 -14.93
CA MET A 78 10.78 6.05 -13.99
C MET A 78 12.03 5.32 -13.49
N SER A 79 12.88 4.84 -14.40
CA SER A 79 14.08 4.07 -14.07
C SER A 79 15.22 4.92 -13.50
N PHE A 80 15.43 6.13 -14.03
CA PHE A 80 16.55 7.00 -13.65
C PHE A 80 16.32 7.73 -12.32
N MET A 81 15.07 8.09 -12.00
CA MET A 81 14.77 8.91 -10.82
C MET A 81 14.42 8.09 -9.57
N GLY A 82 13.86 6.88 -9.73
CA GLY A 82 13.52 5.99 -8.61
C GLY A 82 14.61 5.85 -7.54
N PRO A 83 15.88 5.53 -7.90
CA PRO A 83 16.97 5.43 -6.91
C PRO A 83 17.22 6.72 -6.12
N ALA A 84 17.06 7.90 -6.73
CA ALA A 84 17.22 9.19 -6.06
C ALA A 84 16.05 9.51 -5.13
N TRP A 85 14.84 9.06 -5.47
CA TRP A 85 13.65 9.18 -4.63
C TRP A 85 13.78 8.31 -3.38
N THR A 86 14.14 7.02 -3.55
CA THR A 86 14.43 6.08 -2.46
C THR A 86 15.52 6.64 -1.54
N ALA A 87 16.63 7.16 -2.09
CA ALA A 87 17.70 7.75 -1.28
C ALA A 87 17.25 9.01 -0.52
N THR A 88 16.32 9.79 -1.06
CA THR A 88 15.76 10.96 -0.37
C THR A 88 14.88 10.54 0.80
N LEU A 89 13.95 9.60 0.58
CA LEU A 89 13.09 9.05 1.63
C LEU A 89 13.92 8.38 2.73
N HIS A 90 14.93 7.60 2.37
CA HIS A 90 15.82 6.95 3.33
C HIS A 90 16.56 7.96 4.21
N VAL A 91 17.04 9.08 3.66
CA VAL A 91 17.71 10.12 4.46
C VAL A 91 16.73 10.90 5.35
N LEU A 92 15.48 11.10 4.92
CA LEU A 92 14.44 11.67 5.79
C LEU A 92 14.13 10.75 6.98
N TYR A 93 14.11 9.44 6.76
CA TYR A 93 13.94 8.42 7.79
C TYR A 93 15.17 8.36 8.73
N LYS A 94 16.33 8.00 8.20
CA LYS A 94 17.53 7.63 8.98
C LYS A 94 18.10 8.75 9.86
N PHE A 95 17.85 10.01 9.48
CA PHE A 95 18.29 11.20 10.23
C PHE A 95 17.11 11.96 10.87
N GLU A 96 15.94 11.31 10.96
CA GLU A 96 14.72 11.81 11.62
C GLU A 96 14.34 13.25 11.24
N ILE A 97 14.60 13.65 9.98
CA ILE A 97 14.62 15.06 9.57
C ILE A 97 13.29 15.76 9.86
N ALA A 98 12.17 15.03 9.72
CA ALA A 98 10.84 15.53 10.08
C ALA A 98 10.71 15.83 11.58
N LYS A 99 11.18 14.94 12.46
CA LYS A 99 11.07 15.09 13.93
C LYS A 99 11.86 16.29 14.47
N HIS A 100 12.88 16.75 13.73
CA HIS A 100 13.72 17.89 14.10
C HIS A 100 13.22 19.27 13.62
N VAL A 101 12.26 19.32 12.66
CA VAL A 101 11.62 20.55 12.20
C VAL A 101 10.46 20.90 13.15
N PRO A 102 10.34 22.15 13.65
CA PRO A 102 9.20 22.54 14.48
C PRO A 102 7.88 22.50 13.69
N LEU A 103 6.86 21.82 14.20
CA LEU A 103 5.55 21.67 13.54
C LEU A 103 4.93 23.01 13.11
N ASN A 104 4.91 24.00 13.99
CA ASN A 104 4.22 25.28 13.80
C ASN A 104 5.14 26.48 13.47
N SER A 105 6.44 26.26 13.19
CA SER A 105 7.38 27.35 12.88
C SER A 105 8.51 26.89 11.95
N SER A 106 9.47 27.78 11.65
CA SER A 106 10.58 27.48 10.71
C SER A 106 11.93 27.34 11.41
N ILE A 107 12.79 26.49 10.86
CA ILE A 107 14.18 26.25 11.30
C ILE A 107 15.16 26.61 10.19
N SER A 108 16.40 27.03 10.50
CA SER A 108 17.42 27.21 9.45
C SER A 108 18.03 25.88 9.03
N TYR A 109 18.63 25.81 7.84
CA TYR A 109 19.38 24.61 7.42
C TYR A 109 20.56 24.29 8.35
N ALA A 110 21.19 25.30 8.98
CA ALA A 110 22.27 25.08 9.93
C ALA A 110 21.74 24.41 11.22
N ASP A 111 20.74 25.01 11.86
CA ASP A 111 20.15 24.45 13.10
C ASP A 111 19.54 23.06 12.86
N LEU A 112 18.96 22.81 11.68
CA LEU A 112 18.42 21.50 11.31
C LEU A 112 19.55 20.48 11.09
N ALA A 113 20.62 20.86 10.41
CA ALA A 113 21.77 19.99 10.18
C ALA A 113 22.45 19.60 11.49
N ASP A 114 22.65 20.56 12.41
CA ASP A 114 23.22 20.32 13.73
C ASP A 114 22.36 19.34 14.56
N ARG A 115 21.03 19.46 14.50
CA ARG A 115 20.09 18.51 15.14
C ARG A 115 20.16 17.11 14.55
N CYS A 116 20.26 17.00 13.23
CA CYS A 116 20.31 15.74 12.50
C CYS A 116 21.71 15.08 12.48
N GLY A 117 22.75 15.71 13.05
CA GLY A 117 24.14 15.22 12.89
C GLY A 117 24.66 15.27 11.44
N LEU A 118 24.11 16.16 10.61
CA LEU A 118 24.44 16.33 9.20
C LEU A 118 25.30 17.58 8.98
N SER A 119 25.98 17.67 7.83
CA SER A 119 26.50 18.97 7.37
C SER A 119 25.38 19.78 6.73
N GLU A 120 25.39 21.10 6.91
CA GLU A 120 24.38 22.02 6.35
C GLU A 120 24.15 21.81 4.82
N PRO A 121 25.19 21.66 3.97
CA PRO A 121 24.98 21.41 2.55
C PRO A 121 24.32 20.06 2.24
N ARG A 122 24.44 19.06 3.13
CA ARG A 122 23.81 17.75 3.00
C ARG A 122 22.35 17.80 3.44
N ALA A 123 22.05 18.38 4.61
CA ALA A 123 20.67 18.60 5.06
C ALA A 123 19.88 19.41 4.04
N ARG A 124 20.43 20.54 3.57
CA ARG A 124 19.83 21.38 2.53
C ARG A 124 19.56 20.62 1.22
N ARG A 125 20.46 19.73 0.80
CA ARG A 125 20.29 18.94 -0.43
C ARG A 125 19.08 18.00 -0.33
N TYR A 126 19.00 17.22 0.74
CA TYR A 126 17.94 16.22 0.90
C TYR A 126 16.59 16.84 1.25
N VAL A 127 16.55 17.91 2.04
CA VAL A 127 15.31 18.67 2.27
C VAL A 127 14.82 19.34 0.99
N ARG A 128 15.68 19.91 0.14
CA ARG A 128 15.26 20.46 -1.16
C ARG A 128 14.79 19.38 -2.13
N SER A 129 15.37 18.18 -2.06
CA SER A 129 14.84 17.00 -2.77
C SER A 129 13.43 16.67 -2.27
N ALA A 130 13.22 16.59 -0.96
CA ALA A 130 11.90 16.38 -0.34
C ALA A 130 10.85 17.44 -0.77
N ILE A 131 11.24 18.72 -0.82
CA ILE A 131 10.38 19.83 -1.27
C ILE A 131 9.90 19.61 -2.72
N SER A 132 10.71 18.99 -3.59
CA SER A 132 10.30 18.66 -4.96
C SER A 132 9.18 17.60 -5.01
N PHE A 133 9.07 16.74 -3.99
CA PHE A 133 7.97 15.79 -3.79
C PHE A 133 6.82 16.36 -2.95
N ARG A 134 6.77 17.70 -2.75
CA ARG A 134 5.79 18.38 -1.89
C ARG A 134 5.87 17.95 -0.41
N VAL A 135 7.05 17.55 0.05
CA VAL A 135 7.34 17.27 1.47
C VAL A 135 8.21 18.40 2.02
N PHE A 136 7.72 19.13 3.03
CA PHE A 136 8.24 20.41 3.53
C PHE A 136 8.05 21.59 2.56
N GLN A 137 8.39 22.79 3.04
CA GLN A 137 8.47 24.03 2.26
C GLN A 137 9.61 24.93 2.77
N GLU A 138 10.17 25.79 1.91
CA GLU A 138 10.99 26.93 2.35
C GLU A 138 10.09 28.17 2.53
N SER A 139 9.77 28.54 3.76
CA SER A 139 8.90 29.70 4.05
C SER A 139 9.54 31.05 3.70
N ARG A 140 10.88 31.06 3.68
CA ARG A 140 11.75 32.04 3.05
C ARG A 140 13.10 31.36 2.76
N PRO A 141 13.96 31.92 1.87
CA PRO A 141 15.23 31.28 1.54
C PRO A 141 16.05 30.89 2.76
N GLY A 142 16.44 29.61 2.84
CA GLY A 142 17.22 29.06 3.95
C GLY A 142 16.44 28.68 5.21
N ARG A 143 15.10 28.76 5.19
CA ARG A 143 14.24 28.45 6.35
C ARG A 143 13.20 27.37 6.01
N VAL A 144 13.43 26.17 6.52
CA VAL A 144 12.56 24.99 6.36
C VAL A 144 11.36 25.11 7.28
N GLN A 145 10.18 24.74 6.80
CA GLN A 145 8.95 24.60 7.59
C GLN A 145 8.22 23.33 7.16
N HIS A 146 7.44 22.76 8.07
CA HIS A 146 6.45 21.75 7.72
C HIS A 146 5.36 22.28 6.79
N ASN A 147 4.75 21.32 6.11
CA ASN A 147 3.56 21.41 5.29
C ASN A 147 2.69 20.17 5.63
N ALA A 148 1.49 20.00 5.05
CA ALA A 148 0.59 18.88 5.42
C ALA A 148 1.30 17.51 5.38
N ALA A 149 1.92 17.18 4.24
CA ALA A 149 2.56 15.87 4.03
C ALA A 149 3.74 15.62 4.98
N SER A 150 4.62 16.61 5.18
CA SER A 150 5.79 16.44 6.06
C SER A 150 5.44 16.43 7.54
N ALA A 151 4.33 17.05 7.97
CA ALA A 151 3.91 17.03 9.37
C ALA A 151 3.57 15.60 9.81
N ILE A 152 2.89 14.83 8.95
CA ILE A 152 2.53 13.42 9.21
C ILE A 152 3.80 12.59 9.51
N LEU A 153 4.92 12.84 8.82
CA LEU A 153 6.22 12.17 9.08
C LEU A 153 6.81 12.44 10.47
N ALA A 154 6.33 13.45 11.19
CA ALA A 154 6.75 13.79 12.55
C ALA A 154 5.70 13.39 13.61
N THR A 155 4.47 13.06 13.22
CA THR A 155 3.33 12.85 14.13
C THR A 155 2.63 11.49 13.96
N SER A 156 3.16 10.58 13.13
CA SER A 156 2.57 9.24 12.93
C SER A 156 3.60 8.16 12.61
N THR A 157 3.13 6.91 12.57
CA THR A 157 3.86 5.70 12.16
C THR A 157 4.20 5.64 10.66
N LEU A 158 3.80 6.63 9.83
CA LEU A 158 4.26 6.74 8.43
C LEU A 158 5.78 6.81 8.32
N HIS A 159 6.47 7.32 9.34
CA HIS A 159 7.93 7.31 9.41
C HIS A 159 8.49 5.87 9.33
N ASP A 160 7.87 4.92 10.02
CA ASP A 160 8.29 3.52 10.06
C ASP A 160 7.96 2.78 8.76
N TRP A 161 6.87 3.15 8.08
CA TRP A 161 6.61 2.71 6.71
C TRP A 161 7.72 3.14 5.74
N ILE A 162 8.26 4.36 5.86
CA ILE A 162 9.44 4.76 5.06
C ILE A 162 10.66 3.93 5.42
N GLY A 163 10.87 3.63 6.70
CA GLY A 163 11.93 2.74 7.16
C GLY A 163 11.82 1.35 6.53
N MET A 164 10.63 0.74 6.55
CA MET A 164 10.36 -0.53 5.88
C MET A 164 10.62 -0.44 4.36
N ALA A 165 10.06 0.58 3.69
CA ALA A 165 10.22 0.75 2.25
C ALA A 165 11.69 0.93 1.82
N THR A 166 12.54 1.53 2.65
CA THR A 166 13.92 1.91 2.28
C THR A 166 15.03 1.03 2.84
N GLU A 167 14.85 0.44 4.03
CA GLU A 167 15.81 -0.50 4.62
C GLU A 167 15.48 -1.97 4.34
N GLU A 168 14.23 -2.30 4.02
CA GLU A 168 13.79 -3.69 3.80
C GLU A 168 13.41 -3.95 2.33
N LEU A 169 12.41 -3.22 1.81
CA LEU A 169 11.83 -3.48 0.50
C LEU A 169 12.75 -3.09 -0.65
N ALA A 170 13.44 -1.95 -0.57
CA ALA A 170 14.35 -1.51 -1.63
C ALA A 170 15.58 -2.44 -1.81
N PRO A 171 16.24 -2.97 -0.75
CA PRO A 171 17.22 -4.04 -0.89
C PRO A 171 16.63 -5.34 -1.48
N ALA A 172 15.44 -5.76 -1.03
CA ALA A 172 14.77 -6.96 -1.54
C ALA A 172 14.45 -6.87 -3.04
N ALA A 173 13.98 -5.71 -3.53
CA ALA A 173 13.69 -5.49 -4.94
C ALA A 173 14.91 -5.74 -5.86
N LEU A 174 16.12 -5.43 -5.40
CA LEU A 174 17.36 -5.68 -6.13
C LEU A 174 17.81 -7.16 -6.10
N LYS A 175 17.12 -8.01 -5.34
CA LYS A 175 17.38 -9.45 -5.19
C LYS A 175 16.39 -10.36 -5.90
N VAL A 176 15.27 -9.85 -6.42
CA VAL A 176 14.20 -10.65 -7.06
C VAL A 176 14.74 -11.58 -8.16
N ALA A 177 15.52 -11.03 -9.11
CA ALA A 177 16.12 -11.83 -10.18
C ALA A 177 17.17 -12.84 -9.67
N GLU A 178 17.86 -12.55 -8.56
CA GLU A 178 18.76 -13.53 -7.92
C GLU A 178 17.97 -14.67 -7.26
N SER A 179 16.84 -14.34 -6.62
CA SER A 179 15.91 -15.30 -6.02
C SER A 179 15.40 -16.30 -7.04
N MET A 180 14.86 -15.82 -8.17
CA MET A 180 14.34 -16.64 -9.26
C MET A 180 15.42 -17.58 -9.85
N LEU A 181 16.67 -17.12 -9.97
CA LEU A 181 17.78 -17.93 -10.45
C LEU A 181 18.26 -18.99 -9.45
N ARG A 182 18.16 -18.72 -8.14
CA ARG A 182 18.54 -19.64 -7.06
C ARG A 182 17.45 -20.66 -6.73
N PHE A 183 16.18 -20.22 -6.76
CA PHE A 183 15.04 -20.93 -6.19
C PHE A 183 13.84 -20.95 -7.16
N PRO A 184 13.94 -21.62 -8.32
CA PRO A 184 12.95 -21.56 -9.41
C PRO A 184 11.61 -22.27 -9.13
N LYS A 185 11.30 -22.59 -7.87
CA LYS A 185 10.03 -23.19 -7.44
C LYS A 185 9.10 -22.22 -6.72
N GLU A 186 9.63 -21.11 -6.19
CA GLU A 186 8.85 -20.02 -5.56
C GLU A 186 7.83 -20.49 -4.50
N ASP A 187 8.14 -21.55 -3.74
CA ASP A 187 7.20 -22.21 -2.81
C ASP A 187 7.60 -22.09 -1.32
N ARG A 188 8.72 -21.42 -1.01
CA ARG A 188 9.25 -21.29 0.37
C ARG A 188 9.52 -19.82 0.72
N PRO A 189 8.96 -19.29 1.82
CA PRO A 189 9.24 -17.93 2.27
C PRO A 189 10.70 -17.63 2.60
N ALA A 190 11.43 -18.61 3.13
CA ALA A 190 12.87 -18.49 3.40
C ALA A 190 13.75 -18.38 2.14
N GLU A 191 13.19 -18.63 0.96
CA GLU A 191 13.86 -18.57 -0.35
C GLU A 191 13.55 -17.26 -1.11
N SER A 192 13.07 -16.23 -0.41
CA SER A 192 12.63 -14.95 -0.99
C SER A 192 13.77 -13.95 -1.23
N ALA A 193 13.46 -12.90 -2.01
CA ALA A 193 14.39 -11.83 -2.30
C ALA A 193 14.75 -11.01 -1.04
N PHE A 194 13.79 -10.81 -0.13
CA PHE A 194 14.00 -10.24 1.21
C PHE A 194 14.96 -11.10 2.03
N ALA A 195 14.76 -12.42 2.03
CA ALA A 195 15.62 -13.35 2.77
C ALA A 195 17.07 -13.25 2.26
N ILE A 196 17.27 -13.26 0.95
CA ILE A 196 18.59 -13.06 0.31
C ILE A 196 19.19 -11.69 0.63
N ALA A 197 18.40 -10.62 0.61
CA ALA A 197 18.87 -9.26 0.95
C ALA A 197 19.37 -9.15 2.40
N ASN A 198 18.81 -9.99 3.28
CA ASN A 198 19.19 -10.11 4.69
C ASN A 198 20.25 -11.21 4.97
N GLY A 199 20.79 -11.86 3.93
CA GLY A 199 21.86 -12.86 4.06
C GLY A 199 21.42 -14.29 4.39
N SER A 200 20.11 -14.57 4.40
CA SER A 200 19.56 -15.94 4.48
C SER A 200 19.93 -16.74 3.23
N ASN A 201 20.04 -18.07 3.37
CA ASN A 201 20.35 -18.98 2.28
C ASN A 201 19.25 -20.03 2.02
N GLY A 202 18.01 -19.74 2.42
CA GLY A 202 16.88 -20.69 2.35
C GLY A 202 16.50 -21.28 3.70
N ASP A 203 17.01 -20.73 4.81
CA ASP A 203 16.90 -21.22 6.18
C ASP A 203 16.04 -20.33 7.10
N LYS A 204 15.99 -19.01 6.86
CA LYS A 204 15.13 -18.06 7.58
C LYS A 204 14.24 -17.26 6.62
N ASP A 205 12.97 -17.08 6.98
CA ASP A 205 12.02 -16.21 6.30
C ASP A 205 11.98 -14.76 6.85
N LEU A 206 11.06 -13.94 6.33
CA LEU A 206 10.90 -12.55 6.76
C LEU A 206 10.69 -12.44 8.28
N PHE A 207 9.76 -13.24 8.82
CA PHE A 207 9.39 -13.19 10.23
C PHE A 207 10.52 -13.71 11.12
N ASP A 208 11.19 -14.80 10.73
CA ASP A 208 12.41 -15.29 11.41
C ASP A 208 13.50 -14.20 11.51
N ILE A 209 13.68 -13.43 10.43
CA ILE A 209 14.74 -12.41 10.30
C ILE A 209 14.44 -11.15 11.13
N VAL A 210 13.17 -10.74 11.21
CA VAL A 210 12.78 -9.57 12.00
C VAL A 210 12.60 -9.89 13.49
N ASN A 211 12.14 -11.10 13.85
CA ASN A 211 11.85 -11.47 15.25
C ASN A 211 13.08 -11.42 16.16
N ASP A 212 14.26 -11.76 15.64
CA ASP A 212 15.55 -11.61 16.35
C ASP A 212 15.92 -10.14 16.66
N GLN A 213 15.17 -9.14 16.18
CA GLN A 213 15.50 -7.71 16.23
C GLN A 213 14.29 -6.84 16.62
N PRO A 214 14.09 -6.55 17.93
CA PRO A 214 12.89 -5.85 18.43
C PRO A 214 12.58 -4.50 17.76
N GLU A 215 13.60 -3.71 17.39
CA GLU A 215 13.41 -2.44 16.68
C GLU A 215 12.83 -2.65 15.26
N ARG A 216 13.21 -3.73 14.58
CA ARG A 216 12.67 -4.09 13.25
C ARG A 216 11.27 -4.66 13.35
N MET A 217 10.96 -5.45 14.39
CA MET A 217 9.59 -5.88 14.70
C MET A 217 8.66 -4.69 14.94
N ALA A 218 9.06 -3.75 15.80
CA ALA A 218 8.27 -2.55 16.08
C ALA A 218 8.04 -1.71 14.81
N ARG A 219 9.08 -1.55 13.97
CA ARG A 219 8.96 -0.89 12.67
C ARG A 219 8.00 -1.60 11.72
N LEU A 220 8.06 -2.94 11.63
CA LEU A 220 7.17 -3.73 10.80
C LEU A 220 5.72 -3.58 11.27
N ALA A 221 5.45 -3.74 12.57
CA ALA A 221 4.12 -3.57 13.15
C ALA A 221 3.55 -2.16 12.89
N ASN A 222 4.34 -1.12 13.15
CA ASN A 222 3.96 0.28 12.89
C ASN A 222 3.70 0.55 11.40
N ALA A 223 4.49 -0.05 10.51
CA ALA A 223 4.30 0.06 9.07
C ALA A 223 3.02 -0.65 8.61
N MET A 224 2.74 -1.86 9.11
CA MET A 224 1.50 -2.59 8.81
C MET A 224 0.27 -1.83 9.31
N GLU A 225 0.29 -1.33 10.55
CA GLU A 225 -0.79 -0.50 11.12
C GLU A 225 -1.02 0.78 10.29
N TRP A 226 0.06 1.44 9.85
CA TRP A 226 -0.06 2.60 8.97
C TRP A 226 -0.64 2.26 7.58
N SER A 227 -0.32 1.08 7.03
CA SER A 227 -0.85 0.64 5.73
C SER A 227 -2.38 0.53 5.71
N MET A 228 -3.01 0.26 6.86
CA MET A 228 -4.47 0.23 7.02
C MET A 228 -5.12 1.62 6.93
N ARG A 229 -4.33 2.70 6.89
CA ARG A 229 -4.77 4.10 6.79
C ARG A 229 -4.53 4.70 5.39
N VAL A 230 -4.13 3.88 4.43
CA VAL A 230 -3.97 4.27 3.01
C VAL A 230 -5.35 4.20 2.34
N PRO A 231 -5.76 5.21 1.54
CA PRO A 231 -7.08 5.23 0.90
C PRO A 231 -7.45 3.94 0.17
N GLY A 232 -8.60 3.37 0.55
CA GLY A 232 -9.13 2.10 0.07
C GLY A 232 -8.73 0.88 0.91
N MET A 233 -7.77 1.00 1.82
CA MET A 233 -7.39 -0.06 2.77
C MET A 233 -8.11 0.06 4.13
N GLU A 234 -8.74 1.20 4.42
CA GLU A 234 -9.39 1.47 5.69
C GLU A 234 -10.52 0.47 5.97
N PRO A 235 -10.66 -0.05 7.21
CA PRO A 235 -11.67 -1.05 7.54
C PRO A 235 -13.10 -0.76 7.05
N PRO A 236 -13.65 0.48 7.12
CA PRO A 236 -15.01 0.75 6.64
C PRO A 236 -15.29 0.34 5.20
N TYR A 237 -14.31 0.40 4.29
CA TYR A 237 -14.51 -0.03 2.88
C TYR A 237 -14.92 -1.51 2.77
N THR A 238 -14.49 -2.37 3.70
CA THR A 238 -14.89 -3.78 3.74
C THR A 238 -15.97 -4.04 4.79
N VAL A 239 -15.81 -3.50 6.00
CA VAL A 239 -16.73 -3.67 7.12
C VAL A 239 -18.15 -3.26 6.74
N ASP A 240 -18.37 -2.07 6.16
CA ASP A 240 -19.73 -1.60 5.84
C ASP A 240 -20.43 -2.44 4.75
N HIS A 241 -19.67 -3.20 3.96
CA HIS A 241 -20.17 -3.99 2.83
C HIS A 241 -20.48 -5.44 3.20
N LEU A 242 -19.91 -5.98 4.29
CA LEU A 242 -20.37 -7.24 4.89
C LEU A 242 -21.88 -7.19 5.21
N GLY A 243 -22.36 -6.05 5.72
CA GLY A 243 -23.77 -5.73 5.84
C GLY A 243 -24.51 -6.38 7.02
N TRP A 244 -23.82 -7.15 7.86
CA TRP A 244 -24.38 -8.06 8.85
C TRP A 244 -25.54 -7.50 9.69
N GLY A 245 -26.77 -7.86 9.31
CA GLY A 245 -28.00 -7.47 10.00
C GLY A 245 -28.37 -5.98 9.89
N THR A 246 -27.80 -5.25 8.93
CA THR A 246 -27.99 -3.80 8.76
C THR A 246 -29.10 -3.41 7.78
N GLY A 247 -29.72 -4.38 7.10
CA GLY A 247 -30.67 -4.15 6.01
C GLY A 247 -30.03 -3.80 4.65
N LYS A 248 -28.70 -3.74 4.57
CA LYS A 248 -27.91 -3.51 3.34
C LYS A 248 -26.63 -4.37 3.34
N GLY A 249 -25.85 -4.34 2.26
CA GLY A 249 -24.60 -5.11 2.12
C GLY A 249 -24.82 -6.57 1.70
N LEU A 250 -23.82 -7.43 1.91
CA LEU A 250 -23.85 -8.84 1.49
C LEU A 250 -24.87 -9.68 2.28
N ASP A 251 -24.95 -9.49 3.60
CA ASP A 251 -25.83 -10.25 4.49
C ASP A 251 -26.77 -9.32 5.30
N PRO A 252 -27.76 -8.68 4.65
CA PRO A 252 -28.56 -7.61 5.26
C PRO A 252 -29.44 -8.07 6.44
N THR A 253 -29.73 -9.38 6.55
CA THR A 253 -30.68 -9.95 7.52
C THR A 253 -30.03 -10.83 8.60
N TRP A 254 -28.75 -11.19 8.44
CA TRP A 254 -28.04 -12.12 9.31
C TRP A 254 -26.81 -11.47 9.93
N CYS A 255 -26.51 -11.78 11.19
CA CYS A 255 -25.34 -11.27 11.90
C CYS A 255 -24.71 -12.40 12.72
N PRO A 256 -23.37 -12.59 12.66
CA PRO A 256 -22.69 -13.59 13.48
C PRO A 256 -22.71 -13.18 14.96
N ARG A 257 -22.84 -14.18 15.84
CA ARG A 257 -22.71 -13.98 17.29
C ARG A 257 -21.26 -14.08 17.73
N VAL A 258 -20.52 -15.03 17.15
CA VAL A 258 -19.09 -15.27 17.43
C VAL A 258 -18.27 -15.14 16.15
N VAL A 259 -17.31 -14.20 16.18
CA VAL A 259 -16.37 -13.93 15.08
C VAL A 259 -14.93 -14.12 15.59
N VAL A 260 -14.06 -14.75 14.79
CA VAL A 260 -12.63 -14.91 15.10
C VAL A 260 -11.81 -14.19 14.01
N ASP A 261 -11.07 -13.14 14.39
CA ASP A 261 -10.17 -12.35 13.53
C ASP A 261 -8.75 -12.91 13.63
N VAL A 262 -8.39 -13.78 12.68
CA VAL A 262 -7.18 -14.62 12.71
C VAL A 262 -6.05 -13.91 11.95
N GLY A 263 -4.94 -13.64 12.63
CA GLY A 263 -3.93 -12.68 12.17
C GLY A 263 -4.38 -11.24 12.35
N GLY A 264 -5.27 -10.97 13.32
CA GLY A 264 -5.92 -9.66 13.49
C GLY A 264 -5.03 -8.57 14.09
N GLY A 265 -3.78 -8.88 14.47
CA GLY A 265 -2.79 -7.93 14.99
C GLY A 265 -3.27 -7.14 16.20
N THR A 266 -3.34 -5.82 16.06
CA THR A 266 -3.84 -4.91 17.11
C THR A 266 -5.37 -4.86 17.23
N GLY A 267 -6.10 -5.60 16.39
CA GLY A 267 -7.56 -5.67 16.40
C GLY A 267 -8.26 -4.48 15.75
N VAL A 268 -7.60 -3.74 14.86
CA VAL A 268 -8.18 -2.55 14.18
C VAL A 268 -9.43 -2.92 13.37
N LEU A 269 -9.40 -4.05 12.65
CA LEU A 269 -10.57 -4.58 11.94
C LEU A 269 -11.68 -4.98 12.93
N SER A 270 -11.32 -5.75 13.95
CA SER A 270 -12.21 -6.17 15.03
C SER A 270 -12.97 -5.02 15.70
N LYS A 271 -12.27 -3.95 16.07
CA LYS A 271 -12.86 -2.76 16.70
C LYS A 271 -13.83 -2.03 15.76
N ALA A 272 -13.48 -1.92 14.48
CA ALA A 272 -14.39 -1.38 13.46
C ALA A 272 -15.66 -2.26 13.30
N MET A 273 -15.52 -3.59 13.31
CA MET A 273 -16.68 -4.50 13.29
C MET A 273 -17.55 -4.38 14.55
N LEU A 274 -16.99 -4.27 15.74
CA LEU A 274 -17.77 -4.13 16.99
C LEU A 274 -18.49 -2.78 17.13
N HIS A 275 -18.04 -1.74 16.41
CA HIS A 275 -18.76 -0.48 16.25
C HIS A 275 -19.88 -0.57 15.21
N ALA A 276 -19.64 -1.20 14.05
CA ALA A 276 -20.64 -1.35 12.99
C ALA A 276 -21.76 -2.35 13.35
N TYR A 277 -21.41 -3.41 14.10
CA TYR A 277 -22.25 -4.56 14.38
C TYR A 277 -22.46 -4.76 15.89
N PRO A 278 -23.39 -4.02 16.52
CA PRO A 278 -23.66 -4.13 17.96
C PRO A 278 -24.23 -5.49 18.39
N ASN A 279 -24.70 -6.30 17.43
CA ASN A 279 -25.25 -7.64 17.67
C ASN A 279 -24.17 -8.75 17.71
N ILE A 280 -22.91 -8.44 17.39
CA ILE A 280 -21.80 -9.37 17.66
C ILE A 280 -21.65 -9.46 19.18
N GLU A 281 -21.85 -10.67 19.72
CA GLU A 281 -21.74 -10.95 21.15
C GLU A 281 -20.29 -11.14 21.58
N LYS A 282 -19.48 -11.76 20.71
CA LYS A 282 -18.07 -12.02 20.98
C LYS A 282 -17.23 -11.95 19.71
N LEU A 283 -16.13 -11.22 19.80
CA LEU A 283 -15.09 -11.12 18.78
C LEU A 283 -13.75 -11.48 19.41
N ILE A 284 -13.10 -12.51 18.89
CA ILE A 284 -11.80 -12.98 19.35
C ILE A 284 -10.75 -12.59 18.31
N VAL A 285 -9.75 -11.80 18.70
CA VAL A 285 -8.54 -11.56 17.90
C VAL A 285 -7.55 -12.67 18.22
N GLU A 286 -7.12 -13.40 17.20
CA GLU A 286 -6.05 -14.38 17.30
C GLU A 286 -4.80 -13.89 16.58
N ASP A 287 -3.65 -13.88 17.26
CA ASP A 287 -2.34 -13.57 16.68
C ASP A 287 -1.24 -14.24 17.52
N LEU A 288 0.04 -14.11 17.14
CA LEU A 288 1.15 -14.64 17.93
C LEU A 288 1.14 -14.05 19.37
N PRO A 289 1.50 -14.83 20.40
CA PRO A 289 1.40 -14.39 21.80
C PRO A 289 2.07 -13.04 22.12
N GLU A 290 3.21 -12.76 21.47
CA GLU A 290 3.95 -11.51 21.56
C GLU A 290 3.20 -10.32 20.92
N VAL A 291 2.50 -10.54 19.80
CA VAL A 291 1.67 -9.51 19.13
C VAL A 291 0.44 -9.20 19.97
N VAL A 292 -0.24 -10.24 20.47
CA VAL A 292 -1.37 -10.10 21.41
C VAL A 292 -0.96 -9.34 22.67
N THR A 293 0.20 -9.66 23.25
CA THR A 293 0.72 -8.96 24.43
C THR A 293 0.95 -7.47 24.15
N GLN A 294 1.48 -7.12 22.98
CA GLN A 294 1.67 -5.73 22.57
C GLN A 294 0.35 -5.01 22.29
N ALA A 295 -0.61 -5.67 21.63
CA ALA A 295 -1.92 -5.11 21.30
C ALA A 295 -2.68 -4.69 22.57
N VAL A 296 -2.83 -5.62 23.53
CA VAL A 296 -3.54 -5.39 24.79
C VAL A 296 -2.85 -4.32 25.65
N ALA A 297 -1.52 -4.22 25.57
CA ALA A 297 -0.76 -3.20 26.31
C ALA A 297 -0.92 -1.78 25.73
N HIS A 298 -1.18 -1.64 24.43
CA HIS A 298 -1.36 -0.33 23.78
C HIS A 298 -2.80 0.18 23.84
N ASP A 299 -3.79 -0.71 23.68
CA ASP A 299 -5.20 -0.32 23.65
C ASP A 299 -6.08 -1.39 24.34
N PRO A 300 -6.34 -1.22 25.65
CA PRO A 300 -6.98 -2.23 26.50
C PRO A 300 -8.52 -2.18 26.48
N ASP A 301 -9.16 -1.52 25.51
CA ASP A 301 -10.62 -1.52 25.39
C ASP A 301 -11.15 -2.92 25.02
N ASP A 302 -11.97 -3.49 25.91
CA ASP A 302 -12.60 -4.81 25.76
C ASP A 302 -14.02 -4.76 25.16
N PHE A 303 -14.51 -3.56 24.78
CA PHE A 303 -15.83 -3.33 24.21
C PHE A 303 -17.00 -3.82 25.10
N GLY A 304 -16.79 -3.82 26.42
CA GLY A 304 -17.72 -4.35 27.42
C GLY A 304 -17.61 -5.86 27.59
N GLY A 305 -16.39 -6.40 27.47
CA GLY A 305 -16.10 -7.83 27.47
C GLY A 305 -16.51 -8.58 26.20
N ARG A 306 -16.73 -7.86 25.08
CA ARG A 306 -17.06 -8.43 23.77
C ARG A 306 -15.83 -8.68 22.90
N LEU A 307 -14.72 -7.98 23.16
CA LEU A 307 -13.44 -8.16 22.49
C LEU A 307 -12.48 -8.96 23.39
N GLU A 308 -11.94 -10.05 22.87
CA GLU A 308 -10.88 -10.83 23.53
C GLU A 308 -9.68 -10.97 22.61
N TYR A 309 -8.48 -11.14 23.17
CA TYR A 309 -7.25 -11.41 22.42
C TYR A 309 -6.63 -12.75 22.89
N HIS A 310 -6.31 -13.64 21.95
CA HIS A 310 -5.86 -15.01 22.20
C HIS A 310 -4.57 -15.31 21.43
N GLY A 311 -3.55 -15.83 22.12
CA GLY A 311 -2.29 -16.22 21.50
C GLY A 311 -2.43 -17.52 20.70
N TYR A 312 -2.24 -17.47 19.38
CA TYR A 312 -2.47 -18.58 18.45
C TYR A 312 -1.43 -18.60 17.32
N ASN A 313 -1.21 -19.78 16.76
CA ASN A 313 -0.41 -19.98 15.55
C ASN A 313 -1.26 -20.75 14.53
N PHE A 314 -1.64 -20.09 13.44
CA PHE A 314 -2.54 -20.63 12.42
C PHE A 314 -1.98 -21.82 11.60
N PHE A 315 -0.71 -22.19 11.81
CA PHE A 315 -0.13 -23.45 11.32
C PHE A 315 -0.34 -24.65 12.27
N THR A 316 -1.06 -24.43 13.37
CA THR A 316 -1.50 -25.45 14.35
C THR A 316 -3.03 -25.52 14.36
N GLU A 317 -3.61 -26.57 14.95
CA GLU A 317 -5.06 -26.77 14.95
C GLU A 317 -5.81 -25.61 15.63
N GLN A 318 -6.82 -25.06 14.94
CA GLN A 318 -7.66 -23.98 15.43
C GLN A 318 -8.33 -24.32 16.76
N THR A 319 -8.10 -23.47 17.76
CA THR A 319 -8.48 -23.69 19.16
C THR A 319 -9.91 -23.23 19.48
N ILE A 320 -10.36 -22.15 18.86
CA ILE A 320 -11.72 -21.64 18.97
C ILE A 320 -12.61 -22.47 18.06
N LYS A 321 -13.50 -23.29 18.64
CA LYS A 321 -14.40 -24.19 17.90
C LYS A 321 -15.77 -23.55 17.69
N ASN A 322 -16.43 -23.89 16.58
CA ASN A 322 -17.84 -23.58 16.31
C ASN A 322 -18.22 -22.08 16.23
N ALA A 323 -17.27 -21.19 15.94
CA ALA A 323 -17.59 -19.79 15.62
C ALA A 323 -18.49 -19.69 14.37
N ASP A 324 -19.21 -18.57 14.21
CA ASP A 324 -20.06 -18.33 13.04
C ASP A 324 -19.22 -17.87 11.84
N VAL A 325 -18.25 -16.98 12.11
CA VAL A 325 -17.30 -16.46 11.13
C VAL A 325 -15.89 -16.62 11.68
N TYR A 326 -14.99 -17.07 10.83
CA TYR A 326 -13.56 -16.80 10.95
C TYR A 326 -13.20 -15.83 9.83
N ILE A 327 -12.44 -14.78 10.14
CA ILE A 327 -12.10 -13.71 9.21
C ILE A 327 -10.59 -13.49 9.20
N TRP A 328 -10.04 -13.24 8.01
CA TRP A 328 -8.64 -12.95 7.75
C TRP A 328 -8.57 -11.70 6.90
N ARG A 329 -7.60 -10.82 7.16
CA ARG A 329 -7.37 -9.62 6.36
C ARG A 329 -5.89 -9.42 6.13
N CYS A 330 -5.45 -9.48 4.87
CA CYS A 330 -4.03 -9.39 4.52
C CYS A 330 -3.20 -10.44 5.29
N VAL A 331 -3.59 -11.71 5.19
CA VAL A 331 -2.88 -12.83 5.83
C VAL A 331 -2.49 -13.88 4.80
N PHE A 332 -3.42 -14.28 3.92
CA PHE A 332 -3.15 -15.30 2.92
C PHE A 332 -2.20 -14.82 1.83
N HIS A 333 -2.14 -13.52 1.57
CA HIS A 333 -1.20 -12.95 0.61
C HIS A 333 0.28 -13.00 1.06
N ASP A 334 0.57 -13.24 2.34
CA ASP A 334 1.92 -13.44 2.88
C ASP A 334 2.46 -14.87 2.67
N TRP A 335 1.60 -15.82 2.24
CA TRP A 335 1.94 -17.24 2.17
C TRP A 335 1.84 -17.81 0.75
N PRO A 336 2.85 -18.54 0.24
CA PRO A 336 2.69 -19.36 -0.96
C PRO A 336 1.66 -20.48 -0.76
N ASP A 337 1.15 -21.04 -1.87
CA ASP A 337 -0.04 -21.90 -1.87
C ASP A 337 0.10 -23.15 -0.99
N SER A 338 1.28 -23.75 -0.87
CA SER A 338 1.51 -24.90 0.01
C SER A 338 1.35 -24.56 1.50
N TYR A 339 1.75 -23.35 1.91
CA TYR A 339 1.60 -22.84 3.28
C TYR A 339 0.16 -22.42 3.53
N ALA A 340 -0.45 -21.68 2.60
CA ALA A 340 -1.86 -21.32 2.65
C ALA A 340 -2.78 -22.54 2.77
N THR A 341 -2.53 -23.60 1.98
CA THR A 341 -3.24 -24.89 2.05
C THR A 341 -3.12 -25.52 3.45
N ARG A 342 -1.93 -25.48 4.06
CA ARG A 342 -1.70 -25.98 5.43
C ARG A 342 -2.45 -25.14 6.48
N ILE A 343 -2.50 -23.82 6.33
CA ILE A 343 -3.25 -22.93 7.22
C ILE A 343 -4.74 -23.29 7.18
N LEU A 344 -5.34 -23.33 5.97
CA LEU A 344 -6.76 -23.70 5.77
C LEU A 344 -7.09 -25.05 6.41
N ARG A 345 -6.29 -26.08 6.12
CA ARG A 345 -6.48 -27.42 6.70
C ARG A 345 -6.40 -27.45 8.23
N SER A 346 -5.63 -26.56 8.84
CA SER A 346 -5.52 -26.45 10.29
C SER A 346 -6.76 -25.80 10.93
N GLN A 347 -7.58 -25.09 10.14
CA GLN A 347 -8.84 -24.51 10.60
C GLN A 347 -10.02 -25.50 10.54
N ILE A 348 -10.00 -26.45 9.59
CA ILE A 348 -11.09 -27.43 9.35
C ILE A 348 -11.63 -28.09 10.63
N PRO A 349 -10.81 -28.57 11.60
CA PRO A 349 -11.29 -29.19 12.84
C PRO A 349 -12.05 -28.26 13.79
N ALA A 350 -12.25 -26.99 13.44
CA ALA A 350 -13.02 -26.00 14.18
C ALA A 350 -14.30 -25.52 13.47
N LEU A 351 -14.46 -25.87 12.19
CA LEU A 351 -15.58 -25.41 11.37
C LEU A 351 -16.81 -26.29 11.59
N LYS A 352 -17.90 -25.68 12.06
CA LYS A 352 -19.24 -26.28 12.04
C LYS A 352 -19.85 -26.15 10.63
N PRO A 353 -20.72 -27.07 10.17
CA PRO A 353 -21.48 -26.88 8.94
C PRO A 353 -22.17 -25.51 8.92
N GLY A 354 -22.01 -24.77 7.82
CA GLY A 354 -22.52 -23.41 7.68
C GLY A 354 -21.65 -22.30 8.30
N ALA A 355 -20.50 -22.63 8.91
CA ALA A 355 -19.51 -21.62 9.27
C ALA A 355 -18.95 -20.93 8.01
N ARG A 356 -18.67 -19.63 8.13
CA ARG A 356 -18.08 -18.85 7.04
C ARG A 356 -16.61 -18.54 7.31
N MET A 357 -15.79 -18.67 6.27
CA MET A 357 -14.44 -18.15 6.21
C MET A 357 -14.45 -16.94 5.28
N ILE A 358 -14.07 -15.78 5.80
CA ILE A 358 -14.07 -14.53 5.04
C ILE A 358 -12.64 -14.04 4.88
N PHE A 359 -12.20 -13.91 3.63
CA PHE A 359 -10.89 -13.38 3.31
C PHE A 359 -11.05 -11.96 2.75
N LEU A 360 -10.46 -10.99 3.46
CA LEU A 360 -10.33 -9.60 3.06
C LEU A 360 -8.96 -9.41 2.40
N GLU A 361 -8.88 -9.81 1.14
CA GLU A 361 -7.65 -10.01 0.38
C GLU A 361 -7.77 -9.38 -1.01
N ARG A 362 -6.66 -9.12 -1.71
CA ARG A 362 -6.73 -8.57 -3.07
C ARG A 362 -7.00 -9.70 -4.06
N CYS A 363 -8.24 -9.78 -4.58
CA CYS A 363 -8.52 -10.64 -5.72
C CYS A 363 -8.01 -9.96 -7.00
N LEU A 364 -6.94 -10.49 -7.59
CA LEU A 364 -6.38 -9.94 -8.83
C LEU A 364 -7.31 -10.17 -10.02
N GLU A 365 -7.43 -9.14 -10.85
CA GLU A 365 -8.05 -9.17 -12.18
C GLU A 365 -7.02 -8.72 -13.22
N PRO A 366 -7.11 -9.17 -14.49
CA PRO A 366 -6.23 -8.70 -15.56
C PRO A 366 -6.34 -7.17 -15.74
N PRO A 367 -5.22 -6.47 -16.02
CA PRO A 367 -5.23 -5.02 -16.21
C PRO A 367 -6.22 -4.54 -17.27
N LYS A 368 -6.94 -3.46 -16.96
CA LYS A 368 -8.06 -2.95 -17.74
C LYS A 368 -7.63 -1.79 -18.64
N PRO A 369 -8.38 -1.47 -19.72
CA PRO A 369 -8.11 -0.30 -20.56
C PRO A 369 -8.34 1.06 -19.88
N LEU A 370 -8.95 1.06 -18.69
CA LEU A 370 -9.19 2.20 -17.80
C LEU A 370 -9.04 1.68 -16.36
N GLY A 371 -8.40 2.46 -15.49
CA GLY A 371 -8.04 2.05 -14.14
C GLY A 371 -6.56 1.72 -13.98
N HIS A 372 -5.70 2.28 -14.83
CA HIS A 372 -4.25 2.06 -14.79
C HIS A 372 -3.64 2.43 -13.44
N VAL A 373 -4.14 3.45 -12.73
CA VAL A 373 -3.64 3.81 -11.39
C VAL A 373 -3.96 2.71 -10.36
N SER A 374 -5.16 2.13 -10.38
CA SER A 374 -5.53 1.01 -9.50
C SER A 374 -4.79 -0.28 -9.86
N ASP A 375 -4.63 -0.56 -11.15
CA ASP A 375 -3.92 -1.74 -11.64
C ASP A 375 -2.42 -1.66 -11.28
N GLN A 376 -1.78 -0.49 -11.43
CA GLN A 376 -0.40 -0.26 -10.99
C GLN A 376 -0.22 -0.58 -9.50
N PHE A 377 -1.15 -0.15 -8.64
CA PHE A 377 -1.10 -0.45 -7.21
C PHE A 377 -1.29 -1.95 -6.93
N ALA A 378 -2.28 -2.59 -7.55
CA ALA A 378 -2.58 -4.00 -7.36
C ALA A 378 -1.42 -4.91 -7.82
N MET A 379 -0.87 -4.68 -9.01
CA MET A 379 0.27 -5.44 -9.52
C MET A 379 1.56 -5.17 -8.70
N SER A 380 1.72 -3.96 -8.15
CA SER A 380 2.86 -3.65 -7.27
C SER A 380 2.76 -4.37 -5.92
N CYS A 381 1.54 -4.60 -5.40
CA CYS A 381 1.33 -5.40 -4.19
C CYS A 381 1.71 -6.86 -4.42
N ASP A 382 1.36 -7.45 -5.56
CA ASP A 382 1.72 -8.83 -5.90
C ASP A 382 3.24 -9.05 -5.96
N ILE A 383 3.95 -8.19 -6.70
CA ILE A 383 5.43 -8.21 -6.75
C ILE A 383 6.05 -7.95 -5.37
N MET A 384 5.40 -7.15 -4.50
CA MET A 384 5.82 -6.94 -3.12
C MET A 384 5.69 -8.21 -2.27
N MET A 385 4.60 -8.97 -2.41
CA MET A 385 4.41 -10.26 -1.72
C MET A 385 5.42 -11.32 -2.21
N GLN A 386 5.66 -11.37 -3.53
CA GLN A 386 6.67 -12.26 -4.11
C GLN A 386 8.06 -11.95 -3.55
N MET A 387 8.50 -10.68 -3.57
CA MET A 387 9.84 -10.35 -3.09
C MET A 387 10.01 -10.50 -1.58
N CYS A 388 8.95 -10.33 -0.78
CA CYS A 388 9.00 -10.49 0.67
C CYS A 388 9.03 -11.95 1.12
N ALA A 389 8.14 -12.80 0.58
CA ALA A 389 7.87 -14.12 1.12
C ALA A 389 7.69 -15.23 0.05
N ASN A 390 8.06 -14.98 -1.21
CA ASN A 390 7.65 -15.82 -2.36
C ASN A 390 6.14 -16.09 -2.38
N ALA A 391 5.36 -15.13 -1.85
CA ALA A 391 3.91 -15.22 -1.78
C ALA A 391 3.29 -14.42 -2.94
N LYS A 392 1.96 -14.35 -2.98
CA LYS A 392 1.24 -13.71 -4.10
C LYS A 392 -0.11 -13.16 -3.67
N GLU A 393 -0.52 -12.09 -4.34
CA GLU A 393 -1.92 -11.73 -4.44
C GLU A 393 -2.59 -12.73 -5.42
N ARG A 394 -3.87 -13.07 -5.23
CA ARG A 394 -4.48 -14.24 -5.91
C ARG A 394 -5.64 -13.84 -6.81
N SER A 395 -5.71 -14.41 -8.02
CA SER A 395 -6.89 -14.27 -8.87
C SER A 395 -8.06 -15.12 -8.36
N ARG A 396 -9.25 -14.97 -8.96
CA ARG A 396 -10.40 -15.85 -8.68
C ARG A 396 -10.05 -17.33 -8.85
N ASP A 397 -9.31 -17.67 -9.91
CA ASP A 397 -8.98 -19.05 -10.24
C ASP A 397 -7.93 -19.62 -9.27
N ASP A 398 -6.98 -18.78 -8.80
CA ASP A 398 -6.07 -19.14 -7.71
C ASP A 398 -6.83 -19.44 -6.40
N TRP A 399 -7.84 -18.64 -6.05
CA TRP A 399 -8.65 -18.87 -4.85
C TRP A 399 -9.47 -20.16 -4.92
N VAL A 400 -10.08 -20.45 -6.08
CA VAL A 400 -10.76 -21.73 -6.33
C VAL A 400 -9.79 -22.91 -6.19
N ALA A 401 -8.60 -22.82 -6.80
CA ALA A 401 -7.60 -23.87 -6.74
C ALA A 401 -7.05 -24.06 -5.32
N LEU A 402 -6.78 -22.99 -4.58
CA LEU A 402 -6.27 -23.02 -3.21
C LEU A 402 -7.25 -23.69 -2.24
N LEU A 403 -8.54 -23.31 -2.31
CA LEU A 403 -9.58 -23.86 -1.45
C LEU A 403 -9.78 -25.35 -1.74
N ALA A 404 -9.92 -25.73 -3.02
CA ALA A 404 -10.03 -27.13 -3.42
C ALA A 404 -8.79 -27.97 -3.05
N ALA A 405 -7.58 -27.38 -3.08
CA ALA A 405 -6.37 -28.03 -2.61
C ALA A 405 -6.36 -28.24 -1.09
N ALA A 406 -7.01 -27.36 -0.32
CA ALA A 406 -7.21 -27.55 1.11
C ALA A 406 -8.22 -28.66 1.40
N ASP A 407 -9.45 -28.52 0.90
CA ASP A 407 -10.58 -29.45 1.04
C ASP A 407 -11.72 -29.10 0.06
N GLU A 408 -12.38 -30.11 -0.54
CA GLU A 408 -13.47 -29.89 -1.51
C GLU A 408 -14.78 -29.34 -0.89
N ARG A 409 -14.91 -29.38 0.45
CA ARG A 409 -16.08 -28.85 1.19
C ARG A 409 -16.08 -27.33 1.38
N PHE A 410 -15.04 -26.64 0.91
CA PHE A 410 -15.00 -25.18 0.82
C PHE A 410 -15.72 -24.67 -0.45
N GLU A 411 -16.80 -23.91 -0.27
CA GLU A 411 -17.56 -23.33 -1.38
C GLU A 411 -17.48 -21.80 -1.35
N ILE A 412 -17.04 -21.19 -2.44
CA ILE A 412 -17.05 -19.72 -2.57
C ILE A 412 -18.49 -19.26 -2.84
N GLU A 413 -19.16 -18.68 -1.84
CA GLU A 413 -20.48 -18.06 -2.02
C GLU A 413 -20.37 -16.80 -2.88
N SER A 414 -19.35 -15.97 -2.64
CA SER A 414 -19.10 -14.78 -3.46
C SER A 414 -17.65 -14.29 -3.40
N ILE A 415 -17.25 -13.58 -4.45
CA ILE A 415 -16.09 -12.68 -4.45
C ILE A 415 -16.58 -11.35 -4.98
N SER A 416 -16.43 -10.30 -4.19
CA SER A 416 -16.83 -8.93 -4.54
C SER A 416 -15.73 -7.95 -4.20
N ILE A 417 -15.58 -6.88 -4.99
CA ILE A 417 -14.72 -5.75 -4.66
C ILE A 417 -15.67 -4.60 -4.29
N PRO A 418 -15.74 -4.19 -3.01
CA PRO A 418 -16.51 -3.01 -2.63
C PRO A 418 -16.02 -1.75 -3.36
N PRO A 419 -16.90 -0.79 -3.71
CA PRO A 419 -16.51 0.44 -4.38
C PRO A 419 -15.34 1.16 -3.69
N HIS A 420 -14.29 1.43 -4.46
CA HIS A 420 -13.03 2.08 -4.02
C HIS A 420 -12.23 1.32 -2.95
N SER A 421 -12.66 0.12 -2.54
CA SER A 421 -11.86 -0.76 -1.71
C SER A 421 -10.66 -1.28 -2.50
N ALA A 422 -9.51 -1.27 -1.86
CA ALA A 422 -8.30 -1.93 -2.34
C ALA A 422 -8.34 -3.46 -2.05
N LEU A 423 -9.26 -3.93 -1.21
CA LEU A 423 -9.45 -5.35 -0.87
C LEU A 423 -10.78 -5.87 -1.39
N SER A 424 -10.80 -7.14 -1.79
CA SER A 424 -12.01 -7.90 -2.06
C SER A 424 -12.58 -8.50 -0.77
N ILE A 425 -13.87 -8.78 -0.76
CA ILE A 425 -14.51 -9.67 0.21
C ILE A 425 -14.74 -11.01 -0.50
N ILE A 426 -14.04 -12.04 -0.04
CA ILE A 426 -14.15 -13.43 -0.50
C ILE A 426 -14.89 -14.19 0.60
N ASN A 427 -16.16 -14.50 0.39
CA ASN A 427 -16.99 -15.23 1.35
C ASN A 427 -17.05 -16.71 0.98
N VAL A 428 -16.56 -17.57 1.87
CA VAL A 428 -16.48 -19.02 1.67
C VAL A 428 -17.29 -19.74 2.74
N LEU A 429 -18.22 -20.57 2.32
CA LEU A 429 -19.01 -21.44 3.18
C LEU A 429 -18.28 -22.76 3.41
N TRP A 430 -18.26 -23.22 4.66
CA TRP A 430 -17.93 -24.60 4.99
C TRP A 430 -19.19 -25.46 4.92
N ARG A 431 -19.26 -26.37 3.94
CA ARG A 431 -20.37 -27.33 3.86
C ARG A 431 -20.37 -28.34 5.01
N GLY A 432 -19.17 -28.73 5.47
CA GLY A 432 -19.00 -29.85 6.39
C GLY A 432 -19.26 -31.19 5.70
N ASP A 433 -19.26 -32.27 6.47
CA ASP A 433 -19.68 -33.57 5.98
C ASP A 433 -21.20 -33.56 5.78
N GLU A 434 -21.68 -33.91 4.58
CA GLU A 434 -23.11 -34.10 4.34
C GLU A 434 -23.62 -35.26 5.22
N THR A 435 -24.22 -34.93 6.36
CA THR A 435 -25.18 -35.84 7.00
C THR A 435 -26.41 -35.88 6.11
N SER A 436 -26.42 -36.85 5.19
CA SER A 436 -27.53 -37.15 4.32
C SER A 436 -28.77 -37.54 5.14
N ASP A 437 -29.61 -36.57 5.49
CA ASP A 437 -31.04 -36.77 5.82
C ASP A 437 -31.89 -35.49 5.90
N ASP A 438 -31.32 -34.28 6.09
CA ASP A 438 -32.11 -33.03 6.30
C ASP A 438 -31.86 -31.90 5.27
N ALA A 439 -31.35 -32.21 4.09
CA ALA A 439 -31.13 -31.23 3.02
C ALA A 439 -32.43 -30.87 2.24
N LYS A 440 -33.28 -30.03 2.84
CA LYS A 440 -34.30 -29.28 2.08
C LYS A 440 -34.02 -27.77 2.20
N PRO A 441 -33.43 -27.12 1.17
CA PRO A 441 -33.17 -25.69 1.22
C PRO A 441 -34.50 -24.90 1.26
N PRO A 442 -34.54 -23.73 1.93
CA PRO A 442 -35.67 -22.81 1.81
C PRO A 442 -35.78 -22.35 0.35
N GLU A 443 -37.01 -22.27 -0.15
CA GLU A 443 -37.28 -21.96 -1.56
C GLU A 443 -36.70 -20.60 -1.95
N ALA A 444 -35.91 -20.57 -3.02
CA ALA A 444 -35.37 -19.34 -3.59
C ALA A 444 -36.53 -18.43 -4.07
N SER A 445 -36.62 -17.24 -3.49
CA SER A 445 -37.61 -16.24 -3.89
C SER A 445 -37.36 -15.80 -5.33
N SER A 446 -38.40 -15.90 -6.17
CA SER A 446 -38.41 -15.53 -7.59
C SER A 446 -37.75 -14.17 -7.87
N PRO A 447 -36.97 -14.03 -8.96
CA PRO A 447 -36.57 -12.72 -9.45
C PRO A 447 -37.81 -11.97 -9.97
N PHE A 448 -37.92 -10.67 -9.67
CA PHE A 448 -38.94 -9.81 -10.27
C PHE A 448 -38.41 -8.41 -10.59
N TYR A 449 -38.72 -7.96 -11.81
CA TYR A 449 -38.63 -6.60 -12.34
C TYR A 449 -37.27 -5.88 -12.37
N SER A 450 -36.62 -5.97 -13.53
CA SER A 450 -36.13 -4.76 -14.21
C SER A 450 -37.13 -4.36 -15.29
N GLY A 451 -37.79 -3.21 -15.14
CA GLY A 451 -38.73 -2.69 -16.15
C GLY A 451 -38.66 -1.18 -16.24
N SER A 452 -38.16 -0.68 -17.38
CA SER A 452 -38.44 0.68 -17.88
C SER A 452 -38.15 0.75 -19.37
N ASP A 453 -39.18 0.97 -20.17
CA ASP A 453 -39.10 1.13 -21.63
C ASP A 453 -38.28 2.36 -22.06
N VAL A 454 -37.55 2.22 -23.17
CA VAL A 454 -37.52 3.27 -24.22
C VAL A 454 -37.58 2.62 -25.61
N ALA A 455 -38.71 2.88 -26.29
CA ALA A 455 -38.99 2.89 -27.72
C ALA A 455 -38.13 2.08 -28.73
N ARG A 456 -38.83 1.22 -29.48
CA ARG A 456 -38.42 0.71 -30.80
C ARG A 456 -38.33 1.82 -31.86
N SER A 457 -37.41 1.65 -32.80
CA SER A 457 -37.72 1.69 -34.24
C SER A 457 -36.72 0.84 -35.03
N ASP A 458 -37.23 -0.24 -35.64
CA ASP A 458 -37.03 -0.64 -37.05
C ASP A 458 -35.59 -0.82 -37.61
N SER A 459 -35.24 -1.87 -38.38
CA SER A 459 -36.07 -2.93 -38.97
C SER A 459 -35.25 -4.11 -39.54
N VAL A 460 -35.85 -5.31 -39.50
CA VAL A 460 -35.83 -6.37 -40.55
C VAL A 460 -34.57 -7.23 -40.83
N SER A 461 -34.87 -8.54 -41.01
CA SER A 461 -34.14 -9.59 -41.76
C SER A 461 -32.89 -10.27 -41.18
N THR A 462 -33.15 -11.37 -40.47
CA THR A 462 -32.62 -12.73 -40.75
C THR A 462 -31.48 -12.90 -41.77
N PHE A 463 -30.44 -13.65 -41.38
CA PHE A 463 -30.01 -14.87 -42.09
C PHE A 463 -29.10 -15.73 -41.18
N GLU A 464 -29.31 -17.04 -41.14
CA GLU A 464 -28.36 -18.02 -40.57
C GLU A 464 -27.18 -18.23 -41.53
N PRO A 465 -26.10 -18.89 -41.06
CA PRO A 465 -25.72 -20.08 -41.81
C PRO A 465 -25.43 -21.32 -40.96
N ASP A 466 -25.74 -22.46 -41.57
CA ASP A 466 -25.47 -23.83 -41.11
C ASP A 466 -24.01 -24.25 -41.40
N SER A 467 -23.72 -25.52 -41.15
CA SER A 467 -22.48 -26.16 -40.73
C SER A 467 -21.61 -26.79 -41.85
N SER A 468 -20.58 -27.52 -41.40
CA SER A 468 -19.72 -28.49 -42.12
C SER A 468 -18.54 -27.91 -42.94
N SER A 469 -17.29 -28.15 -42.52
CA SER A 469 -16.39 -29.28 -42.87
C SER A 469 -15.52 -28.97 -44.12
N GLU A 470 -14.27 -29.41 -44.31
CA GLU A 470 -13.48 -30.49 -43.69
C GLU A 470 -11.99 -30.34 -44.10
N SER A 471 -11.03 -30.93 -43.36
CA SER A 471 -9.69 -31.37 -43.85
C SER A 471 -8.67 -30.28 -44.32
N GLU A 472 -7.33 -30.47 -44.41
CA GLU A 472 -6.41 -31.49 -43.89
C GLU A 472 -4.92 -31.03 -43.89
N SER A 473 -4.10 -31.69 -43.06
CA SER A 473 -2.67 -32.04 -43.30
C SER A 473 -1.47 -31.10 -42.97
N ASN A 474 -0.54 -31.71 -42.22
CA ASN A 474 0.94 -31.72 -42.36
C ASN A 474 1.85 -30.50 -42.06
N CYS A 475 2.32 -30.45 -40.80
CA CYS A 475 3.66 -30.94 -40.40
C CYS A 475 4.90 -30.60 -41.27
N SER A 476 5.90 -29.91 -40.69
CA SER A 476 7.20 -30.55 -40.34
C SER A 476 8.23 -29.59 -39.69
N HIS A 477 9.11 -30.16 -38.84
CA HIS A 477 10.26 -29.49 -38.22
C HIS A 477 11.44 -29.32 -39.21
N LYS A 478 12.32 -28.32 -38.97
CA LYS A 478 13.76 -28.56 -38.64
C LYS A 478 14.56 -27.30 -38.23
N ARG A 479 15.80 -27.55 -37.79
CA ARG A 479 16.59 -26.82 -36.78
C ARG A 479 17.91 -26.25 -37.36
N ALA A 480 18.46 -25.21 -36.69
CA ALA A 480 19.88 -24.78 -36.64
C ALA A 480 20.48 -24.06 -37.89
N LYS A 481 21.36 -23.05 -37.76
CA LYS A 481 22.66 -23.04 -37.04
C LYS A 481 23.18 -21.62 -36.66
N MET A 482 24.26 -21.60 -35.85
CA MET A 482 25.06 -20.45 -35.38
C MET A 482 25.86 -19.74 -36.49
N LEU A 483 26.30 -18.49 -36.21
CA LEU A 483 27.70 -18.03 -36.33
C LEU A 483 27.89 -16.64 -35.65
N GLN A 484 29.07 -16.42 -35.03
CA GLN A 484 29.66 -15.10 -34.68
C GLN A 484 31.07 -15.03 -35.34
N PRO A 485 31.95 -14.04 -35.03
CA PRO A 485 32.02 -12.72 -35.65
C PRO A 485 33.39 -12.48 -36.34
N GLU A 486 33.62 -11.32 -36.96
CA GLU A 486 34.98 -10.88 -37.35
C GLU A 486 35.27 -9.40 -37.02
N ASP A 487 36.56 -9.13 -36.79
CA ASP A 487 37.18 -7.87 -36.39
C ASP A 487 37.32 -6.83 -37.53
N THR A 488 37.52 -5.57 -37.13
CA THR A 488 38.54 -4.59 -37.63
C THR A 488 38.15 -3.17 -37.17
N SER A 489 39.01 -2.19 -36.90
CA SER A 489 40.41 -2.06 -36.46
C SER A 489 40.72 -0.54 -36.46
N ASN A 490 41.37 -0.03 -35.41
CA ASN A 490 42.16 1.23 -35.29
C ASN A 490 41.86 2.49 -36.14
N GLY A 491 41.78 3.65 -35.46
CA GLY A 491 41.86 4.98 -36.08
C GLY A 491 42.04 6.14 -35.09
N THR A 492 43.26 6.42 -34.66
CA THR A 492 43.61 7.57 -33.78
C THR A 492 43.94 8.82 -34.59
N LEU A 493 43.50 10.02 -34.19
CA LEU A 493 44.13 11.30 -34.58
C LEU A 493 43.80 12.45 -33.61
N ASN A 494 44.69 13.45 -33.54
CA ASN A 494 44.73 14.54 -32.55
C ASN A 494 44.28 15.91 -33.11
N GLY A 495 43.92 16.83 -32.19
CA GLY A 495 43.85 18.28 -32.44
C GLY A 495 42.48 18.80 -32.91
N THR A 496 42.04 20.03 -32.59
CA THR A 496 42.80 21.22 -32.16
C THR A 496 41.92 22.16 -31.31
N GLN A 497 42.49 22.95 -30.40
CA GLN A 497 41.80 24.05 -29.72
C GLN A 497 41.51 25.22 -30.66
N THR A 498 40.41 25.98 -30.44
CA THR A 498 40.46 27.45 -30.49
C THR A 498 39.42 28.06 -29.53
N ARG A 499 39.78 29.19 -28.89
CA ARG A 499 38.90 30.03 -28.04
C ARG A 499 37.90 30.82 -28.89
N LEU A 500 36.83 31.32 -28.26
CA LEU A 500 36.65 32.79 -28.11
C LEU A 500 35.57 33.09 -27.05
N ALA A 501 35.90 34.03 -26.17
CA ALA A 501 34.96 34.77 -25.32
C ALA A 501 34.99 36.25 -25.75
N THR A 502 34.16 37.06 -25.08
CA THR A 502 33.92 38.54 -25.18
C THR A 502 32.65 38.95 -25.97
N GLU A 503 31.85 39.97 -25.58
CA GLU A 503 31.79 40.80 -24.35
C GLU A 503 30.51 41.71 -24.24
N TYR A 504 30.26 42.27 -23.03
CA TYR A 504 29.50 43.50 -22.61
C TYR A 504 28.10 43.86 -23.22
N ASP A 505 27.21 44.69 -22.63
CA ASP A 505 26.77 45.05 -21.24
C ASP A 505 25.65 46.14 -21.33
N HIS A 506 25.10 46.55 -20.19
CA HIS A 506 24.39 47.79 -19.85
C HIS A 506 22.90 47.96 -20.24
N LEU A 507 22.07 48.07 -19.19
CA LEU A 507 21.64 49.39 -18.69
C LEU A 507 21.12 49.33 -17.23
N THR A 508 21.26 50.43 -16.49
CA THR A 508 21.06 50.51 -15.02
C THR A 508 20.23 51.72 -14.58
N LYS A 509 19.36 51.52 -13.56
CA LYS A 509 18.79 52.54 -12.63
C LYS A 509 17.92 53.65 -13.29
N GLU A 510 17.12 54.51 -12.63
CA GLU A 510 16.88 54.99 -11.24
C GLU A 510 15.33 55.12 -10.98
N THR A 511 14.71 55.50 -9.84
CA THR A 511 15.12 56.02 -8.49
C THR A 511 14.00 55.82 -7.45
N GLY A 512 14.32 55.86 -6.14
CA GLY A 512 13.42 56.32 -5.05
C GLY A 512 12.46 55.29 -4.42
N GLY A 513 12.28 55.19 -3.09
CA GLY A 513 12.90 55.89 -1.96
C GLY A 513 11.89 56.55 -1.02
N TYR A 514 11.66 55.98 0.17
CA TYR A 514 11.08 56.70 1.33
C TYR A 514 11.59 56.09 2.66
N THR A 515 11.56 56.89 3.73
CA THR A 515 12.35 56.69 4.96
C THR A 515 11.52 56.74 6.25
N GLY A 516 12.10 56.22 7.35
CA GLY A 516 11.64 56.41 8.73
C GLY A 516 10.93 55.19 9.38
N GLY A 517 11.13 54.86 10.66
CA GLY A 517 12.12 55.40 11.60
C GLY A 517 11.90 54.99 13.08
N ASN A 518 12.98 54.58 13.74
CA ASN A 518 13.31 54.68 15.17
C ASN A 518 12.64 53.86 16.32
N ASN A 519 13.54 53.58 17.29
CA ASN A 519 13.40 53.25 18.71
C ASN A 519 13.11 51.77 19.09
N ALA A 520 14.02 51.03 19.78
CA ALA A 520 14.66 51.22 21.11
C ALA A 520 13.75 50.76 22.27
N SER A 521 14.19 50.08 23.35
CA SER A 521 15.51 49.52 23.76
C SER A 521 15.39 48.70 25.07
N PHE A 522 16.47 48.01 25.49
CA PHE A 522 16.73 47.42 26.83
C PHE A 522 15.80 46.31 27.40
N TYR A 523 16.40 45.15 27.74
CA TYR A 523 16.72 44.81 29.14
C TYR A 523 17.89 43.80 29.21
N ASN A 524 18.41 43.53 30.41
CA ASN A 524 19.79 43.13 30.67
C ASN A 524 19.89 41.94 31.65
N ARG A 525 20.88 41.05 31.45
CA ARG A 525 21.49 40.08 32.40
C ARG A 525 20.62 39.11 33.22
N GLY A 526 21.05 37.85 33.27
CA GLY A 526 20.60 36.86 34.25
C GLY A 526 21.44 35.58 34.23
N SER A 527 22.65 35.62 34.78
CA SER A 527 23.56 34.46 34.88
C SER A 527 23.37 33.68 36.19
N THR A 528 23.23 32.36 36.12
CA THR A 528 23.51 31.48 37.27
C THR A 528 24.03 30.13 36.79
N SER A 529 25.22 29.75 37.28
CA SER A 529 25.74 28.38 37.14
C SER A 529 25.39 27.57 38.37
N LEU A 530 25.30 26.24 38.24
CA LEU A 530 25.41 25.32 39.37
C LEU A 530 25.85 23.91 38.91
N ARG A 531 27.09 23.57 39.27
CA ARG A 531 27.63 22.26 39.73
C ARG A 531 27.07 20.97 39.09
N ASN A 532 27.90 20.26 38.33
CA ASN A 532 28.78 19.18 38.80
C ASN A 532 28.05 17.91 39.30
N HIS A 533 28.14 16.83 38.51
CA HIS A 533 28.57 15.54 39.05
C HIS A 533 29.58 14.88 38.11
N LYS A 534 30.78 14.57 38.63
CA LYS A 534 31.72 13.62 38.04
C LYS A 534 31.43 12.24 38.63
N ILE A 535 31.40 11.21 37.79
CA ILE A 535 31.92 9.88 38.12
C ILE A 535 32.89 9.51 37.01
N ALA A 536 33.98 8.82 37.35
CA ALA A 536 35.08 8.49 36.44
C ALA A 536 35.42 6.99 36.54
N GLY A 537 36.00 6.46 35.47
CA GLY A 537 36.49 5.07 35.38
C GLY A 537 35.58 4.15 34.57
N ASN A 538 36.08 3.28 33.70
CA ASN A 538 37.48 3.10 33.32
C ASN A 538 37.68 2.41 31.95
N SER A 539 38.84 2.64 31.35
CA SER A 539 39.60 1.72 30.47
C SER A 539 38.90 0.97 29.32
N SER A 540 39.00 1.54 28.11
CA SER A 540 39.71 0.96 26.95
C SER A 540 39.56 -0.53 26.58
N ASN A 541 39.17 -0.78 25.32
CA ASN A 541 40.06 -1.51 24.40
C ASN A 541 39.87 -1.05 22.94
N SER A 542 40.95 -1.11 22.17
CA SER A 542 41.06 -0.66 20.77
C SER A 542 41.50 -1.80 19.84
N PHE A 543 41.76 -1.48 18.56
CA PHE A 543 42.16 -2.33 17.41
C PHE A 543 40.97 -2.84 16.58
N LEU A 544 40.67 -2.26 15.40
CA LEU A 544 41.42 -2.27 14.11
C LEU A 544 41.33 -3.61 13.37
N TYR A 545 40.50 -3.68 12.33
CA TYR A 545 40.94 -3.28 10.97
C TYR A 545 39.76 -2.74 10.14
#